data_AF-A0AAD9XPX0-F1
#
_entry.id   AF-A0AAD9XPX0-F1
#
_cell.length_a   1.000
_cell.length_b   1.000
_cell.length_c   1.000
_cell.angle_alpha   90.00
_cell.angle_beta   90.00
_cell.angle_gamma   90.00
#
_symmetry.space_group_name_H-M   'P 1'
#
loop_
_entity.id
_entity.type
_entity.pdbx_description
1 polymer ?
#
loop_
_entity_poly.entity_id
_entity_poly.type
_entity_poly.pdbx_seq_one_letter_code
_entity_poly.pdbx_strand_id
1 'polypeptide(L)'
;MHTRRTSDITTSAIPKCITLLNHFHLYKLHLNGFKRRLFDVQDFPPNLTELCLEHSFLMDDPMEKLEKLPNLRILKLKQSSYVGKDTFCSNGGFSQLHFLKLSHLYSVERWSIEEGALCNLRELEIVECKPVEDCSKRIVASNYPS
;
A
#
# COMPACT_ATOMS: atom_id res chain seq x y z
N MET A 1 -45.02 2.51 23.45
CA MET A 1 -43.87 2.07 24.28
C MET A 1 -42.82 1.46 23.37
N HIS A 2 -41.61 2.02 23.40
CA HIS A 2 -40.31 1.44 23.02
C HIS A 2 -40.01 1.14 21.54
N THR A 3 -39.53 2.20 20.87
CA THR A 3 -38.28 2.29 20.08
C THR A 3 -37.43 1.02 19.91
N ARG A 4 -36.99 0.76 18.67
CA ARG A 4 -35.59 0.39 18.41
C ARG A 4 -35.04 1.20 17.24
N ARG A 5 -34.24 2.21 17.58
CA ARG A 5 -33.26 2.85 16.70
C ARG A 5 -32.37 1.73 16.14
N THR A 6 -32.27 1.64 14.83
CA THR A 6 -31.16 0.97 14.16
C THR A 6 -29.89 1.70 14.58
N SER A 7 -29.15 1.13 15.52
CA SER A 7 -27.86 1.63 15.94
C SER A 7 -26.91 1.61 14.75
N ASP A 8 -26.37 2.78 14.43
CA ASP A 8 -25.26 2.98 13.52
C ASP A 8 -24.18 1.92 13.77
N ILE A 9 -24.01 1.02 12.79
CA ILE A 9 -22.86 0.12 12.73
C ILE A 9 -21.69 1.02 12.36
N THR A 10 -21.05 1.55 13.40
CA THR A 10 -19.87 2.39 13.26
C THR A 10 -18.74 1.57 12.65
N THR A 11 -18.54 1.82 11.36
CA THR A 11 -17.36 1.55 10.55
C THR A 11 -16.10 1.87 11.34
N SER A 12 -15.42 0.87 11.87
CA SER A 12 -14.13 1.08 12.53
C SER A 12 -12.98 0.81 11.54
N ALA A 13 -12.56 1.89 10.88
CA ALA A 13 -11.17 2.14 10.45
C ALA A 13 -10.19 1.88 11.61
N ILE A 14 -8.85 2.06 11.42
CA ILE A 14 -7.80 1.91 12.48
C ILE A 14 -8.44 2.18 13.84
N PRO A 15 -8.37 1.25 14.84
CA PRO A 15 -9.16 1.43 16.05
C PRO A 15 -8.89 2.87 16.48
N LYS A 16 -9.93 3.72 16.55
CA LYS A 16 -9.77 5.17 16.81
C LYS A 16 -8.91 5.47 18.05
N CYS A 17 -8.64 4.44 18.83
CA CYS A 17 -7.71 4.38 19.94
C CYS A 17 -6.23 4.65 19.57
N ILE A 18 -5.77 4.49 18.31
CA ILE A 18 -4.39 4.81 17.91
C ILE A 18 -4.39 5.83 16.77
N THR A 19 -4.72 7.08 17.09
CA THR A 19 -4.49 8.19 16.16
C THR A 19 -2.99 8.44 16.02
N LEU A 20 -2.39 7.93 14.93
CA LEU A 20 -0.95 8.08 14.69
C LEU A 20 -0.55 9.50 14.23
N LEU A 21 -1.53 10.35 13.94
CA LEU A 21 -1.34 11.73 13.47
C LEU A 21 -0.42 12.59 14.35
N ASN A 22 -0.45 12.39 15.67
CA ASN A 22 0.33 13.19 16.61
C ASN A 22 1.75 12.65 16.87
N HIS A 23 2.14 11.55 16.21
CA HIS A 23 3.43 10.92 16.40
C HIS A 23 4.43 11.46 15.37
N PHE A 24 4.83 12.73 15.52
CA PHE A 24 5.72 13.43 14.57
C PHE A 24 7.10 12.79 14.41
N HIS A 25 7.54 11.97 15.36
CA HIS A 25 8.79 11.22 15.26
C HIS A 25 8.64 9.83 14.64
N LEU A 26 7.40 9.37 14.40
CA LEU A 26 7.15 8.06 13.80
C LEU A 26 7.33 8.17 12.28
N TYR A 27 8.45 7.65 11.80
CA TYR A 27 8.80 7.65 10.39
C TYR A 27 8.74 6.26 9.74
N LYS A 28 8.56 5.20 10.53
CA LYS A 28 8.48 3.81 10.08
C LYS A 28 7.30 3.11 10.72
N LEU A 29 6.50 2.43 9.90
CA LEU A 29 5.35 1.67 10.34
C LEU A 29 5.35 0.27 9.70
N HIS A 30 5.18 -0.75 10.53
CA HIS A 30 4.99 -2.12 10.09
C HIS A 30 3.65 -2.64 10.64
N LEU A 31 2.74 -2.99 9.74
CA LEU A 31 1.42 -3.51 10.07
C LEU A 31 1.31 -4.95 9.57
N ASN A 32 1.11 -5.89 10.49
CA ASN A 32 0.92 -7.32 10.19
C ASN A 32 -0.48 -7.77 10.66
N GLY A 33 -1.17 -8.57 9.85
CA GLY A 33 -2.45 -9.20 10.20
C GLY A 33 -3.65 -8.26 10.17
N PHE A 34 -3.44 -7.05 9.64
CA PHE A 34 -4.39 -5.97 9.68
C PHE A 34 -5.42 -6.08 8.56
N LYS A 35 -6.61 -6.63 8.83
CA LYS A 35 -7.69 -6.73 7.84
C LYS A 35 -8.59 -5.49 7.88
N ARG A 36 -8.51 -4.60 6.88
CA ARG A 36 -9.45 -3.46 6.74
C ARG A 36 -9.76 -3.12 5.28
N ARG A 37 -10.85 -2.37 5.08
CA ARG A 37 -11.02 -1.49 3.91
C ARG A 37 -9.89 -0.43 3.91
N LEU A 38 -9.47 0.02 2.74
CA LEU A 38 -8.31 0.90 2.58
C LEU A 38 -8.22 2.03 3.62
N PHE A 39 -7.04 2.19 4.23
CA PHE A 39 -6.65 3.32 5.08
C PHE A 39 -6.95 4.66 4.43
N ASP A 40 -7.33 5.71 5.15
CA ASP A 40 -7.26 7.05 4.57
C ASP A 40 -5.87 7.64 4.79
N VAL A 41 -5.43 8.55 3.91
CA VAL A 41 -4.11 9.19 4.02
C VAL A 41 -3.92 9.86 5.40
N GLN A 42 -5.03 10.34 5.97
CA GLN A 42 -5.11 10.97 7.29
C GLN A 42 -4.92 9.98 8.46
N ASP A 43 -4.89 8.68 8.19
CA ASP A 43 -4.65 7.68 9.23
C ASP A 43 -3.15 7.46 9.50
N PHE A 44 -2.26 8.00 8.65
CA PHE A 44 -0.82 7.81 8.74
C PHE A 44 -0.09 8.99 9.40
N PRO A 45 1.05 8.74 10.08
CA PRO A 45 1.91 9.82 10.57
C PRO A 45 2.36 10.75 9.43
N PRO A 46 2.44 12.07 9.67
CA PRO A 46 2.83 13.04 8.63
C PRO A 46 4.28 12.85 8.13
N ASN A 47 5.15 12.29 8.96
CA ASN A 47 6.57 12.06 8.65
C ASN A 47 6.87 10.60 8.28
N LEU A 48 5.84 9.82 7.90
CA LEU A 48 6.03 8.43 7.51
C LEU A 48 6.87 8.33 6.23
N THR A 49 8.00 7.64 6.33
CA THR A 49 8.95 7.41 5.23
C THR A 49 9.07 5.93 4.85
N GLU A 50 8.79 5.01 5.78
CA GLU A 50 8.79 3.57 5.53
C GLU A 50 7.47 2.94 5.97
N LEU A 51 6.79 2.27 5.05
CA LEU A 51 5.58 1.49 5.32
C LEU A 51 5.78 0.03 4.89
N CYS A 52 5.50 -0.89 5.80
CA CYS A 52 5.42 -2.31 5.52
C CYS A 52 4.02 -2.82 5.89
N LEU A 53 3.34 -3.44 4.93
CA LEU A 53 2.06 -4.11 5.10
C LEU A 53 2.25 -5.60 4.87
N GLU A 54 1.77 -6.41 5.80
CA GLU A 54 1.84 -7.86 5.77
C GLU A 54 0.51 -8.46 6.21
N HIS A 55 0.04 -9.53 5.55
CA HIS A 55 -1.20 -10.23 5.90
C HIS A 55 -2.41 -9.30 6.09
N SER A 56 -2.49 -8.24 5.28
CA SER A 56 -3.54 -7.21 5.39
C SER A 56 -4.80 -7.52 4.57
N PHE A 57 -4.68 -8.37 3.54
CA PHE A 57 -5.80 -8.80 2.68
C PHE A 57 -6.63 -7.64 2.12
N LEU A 58 -5.97 -6.55 1.71
CA LEU A 58 -6.63 -5.39 1.09
C LEU A 58 -7.27 -5.80 -0.24
N MET A 59 -8.55 -5.47 -0.43
CA MET A 59 -9.31 -5.75 -1.66
C MET A 59 -9.18 -4.61 -2.67
N ASP A 60 -9.28 -3.39 -2.18
CA ASP A 60 -9.13 -2.18 -2.97
C ASP A 60 -7.64 -1.84 -3.14
N ASP A 61 -7.27 -1.17 -4.24
CA ASP A 61 -5.86 -0.90 -4.59
C ASP A 61 -5.16 0.00 -3.55
N PRO A 62 -4.12 -0.50 -2.85
CA PRO A 62 -3.35 0.31 -1.91
C PRO A 62 -2.62 1.48 -2.57
N MET A 63 -2.24 1.37 -3.85
CA MET A 63 -1.41 2.40 -4.51
C MET A 63 -2.14 3.74 -4.60
N GLU A 64 -3.45 3.75 -4.90
CA GLU A 64 -4.28 4.96 -5.03
C GLU A 64 -4.25 5.88 -3.79
N LYS A 65 -4.01 5.29 -2.62
CA LYS A 65 -3.95 6.03 -1.35
C LYS A 65 -2.53 6.22 -0.85
N LEU A 66 -1.68 5.21 -1.01
CA LEU A 66 -0.30 5.28 -0.53
C LEU A 66 0.56 6.24 -1.35
N GLU A 67 0.22 6.46 -2.63
CA GLU A 67 0.91 7.44 -3.47
C GLU A 67 0.73 8.89 -2.97
N LYS A 68 -0.35 9.16 -2.22
CA LYS A 68 -0.63 10.48 -1.63
C LYS A 68 0.18 10.76 -0.37
N LEU A 69 1.00 9.82 0.11
CA LEU A 69 1.86 10.01 1.29
C LEU A 69 3.11 10.81 0.89
N PRO A 70 3.25 12.07 1.33
CA PRO A 70 4.20 13.01 0.75
C PRO A 70 5.66 12.66 1.00
N ASN A 71 5.94 11.92 2.09
CA ASN A 71 7.28 11.58 2.55
C ASN A 71 7.64 10.10 2.34
N LEU A 72 6.76 9.31 1.72
CA LEU A 72 6.96 7.87 1.61
C LEU A 72 8.11 7.55 0.65
N ARG A 73 9.13 6.89 1.18
CA ARG A 73 10.36 6.52 0.46
C ARG A 73 10.52 5.03 0.29
N ILE A 74 9.97 4.25 1.22
CA ILE A 74 10.05 2.79 1.23
C ILE A 74 8.65 2.23 1.39
N LEU A 75 8.21 1.44 0.42
CA LEU A 75 6.95 0.71 0.47
C LEU A 75 7.20 -0.79 0.31
N LYS A 76 6.66 -1.57 1.24
CA LYS A 76 6.76 -3.04 1.23
C LYS A 76 5.37 -3.64 1.37
N LEU A 77 4.91 -4.33 0.34
CA LEU A 77 3.68 -5.11 0.32
C LEU A 77 4.04 -6.60 0.34
N LYS A 78 3.66 -7.31 1.40
CA LYS A 78 4.11 -8.67 1.68
C LYS A 78 2.96 -9.60 2.04
N GLN A 79 3.12 -10.90 1.75
CA GLN A 79 2.30 -11.99 2.28
C GLN A 79 0.78 -11.72 2.22
N SER A 80 0.22 -11.68 1.01
CA SER A 80 -1.22 -11.37 0.82
C SER A 80 -1.66 -10.04 1.46
N SER A 81 -0.78 -9.03 1.53
CA SER A 81 -1.17 -7.68 1.98
C SER A 81 -2.20 -7.05 1.05
N TYR A 82 -2.17 -7.40 -0.23
CA TYR A 82 -3.15 -7.05 -1.24
C TYR A 82 -3.63 -8.33 -1.92
N VAL A 83 -4.96 -8.47 -2.05
CA VAL A 83 -5.64 -9.62 -2.65
C VAL A 83 -6.53 -9.24 -3.84
N GLY A 84 -6.51 -7.97 -4.26
CA GLY A 84 -7.14 -7.55 -5.51
C GLY A 84 -6.30 -7.91 -6.74
N LYS A 85 -6.87 -7.67 -7.91
CA LYS A 85 -6.32 -8.09 -9.22
C LYS A 85 -5.51 -7.00 -9.90
N ASP A 86 -5.86 -5.74 -9.68
CA ASP A 86 -5.39 -4.61 -10.47
C ASP A 86 -4.74 -3.57 -9.57
N THR A 87 -3.51 -3.19 -9.91
CA THR A 87 -2.79 -2.12 -9.22
C THR A 87 -2.42 -1.02 -10.20
N PHE A 88 -2.56 0.24 -9.77
CA PHE A 88 -2.36 1.41 -10.59
C PHE A 88 -1.53 2.47 -9.85
N CYS A 89 -0.47 2.95 -10.50
CA CYS A 89 0.32 4.09 -10.02
C CYS A 89 0.08 5.29 -10.95
N SER A 90 -0.45 6.38 -10.41
CA SER A 90 -0.77 7.58 -11.20
C SER A 90 0.47 8.42 -11.51
N ASN A 91 0.41 9.21 -12.59
CA ASN A 91 1.49 10.12 -12.97
C ASN A 91 1.82 11.09 -11.83
N GLY A 92 3.09 11.09 -11.41
CA GLY A 92 3.57 11.90 -10.29
C GLY A 92 3.12 11.42 -8.90
N GLY A 93 2.44 10.28 -8.79
CA GLY A 93 1.94 9.74 -7.53
C GLY A 93 3.06 9.50 -6.51
N PHE A 94 3.97 8.56 -6.80
CA PHE A 94 5.06 8.20 -5.89
C PHE A 94 6.31 9.07 -6.10
N SER A 95 6.15 10.38 -5.91
CA SER A 95 7.21 11.35 -6.16
C SER A 95 8.47 11.19 -5.30
N GLN A 96 8.42 10.56 -4.12
CA GLN A 96 9.59 10.34 -3.26
C GLN A 96 9.98 8.87 -3.06
N LEU A 97 9.29 7.93 -3.73
CA LEU A 97 9.51 6.51 -3.50
C LEU A 97 10.85 6.08 -4.11
N HIS A 98 11.74 5.54 -3.28
CA HIS A 98 13.05 5.03 -3.69
C HIS A 98 13.09 3.52 -3.74
N PHE A 99 12.34 2.85 -2.87
CA PHE A 99 12.31 1.39 -2.79
C PHE A 99 10.88 0.85 -2.74
N LEU A 100 10.56 -0.03 -3.68
CA LEU A 100 9.31 -0.78 -3.70
C LEU A 100 9.60 -2.27 -3.60
N LYS A 101 8.95 -2.95 -2.66
CA LYS A 101 8.96 -4.41 -2.57
C LYS A 101 7.56 -4.97 -2.67
N LEU A 102 7.35 -5.87 -3.63
CA LEU A 102 6.16 -6.68 -3.78
C LEU A 102 6.55 -8.13 -3.53
N SER A 103 5.98 -8.77 -2.51
CA SER A 103 6.32 -10.16 -2.22
C SER A 103 5.12 -11.01 -1.81
N HIS A 104 5.02 -12.21 -2.37
CA HIS A 104 3.92 -13.15 -2.08
C HIS A 104 2.54 -12.53 -2.34
N LEU A 105 2.41 -11.82 -3.47
CA LEU A 105 1.16 -11.18 -3.94
C LEU A 105 0.57 -12.00 -5.11
N TYR A 106 -0.07 -13.12 -4.79
CA TYR A 106 -0.53 -14.09 -5.79
C TYR A 106 -1.86 -13.74 -6.48
N SER A 107 -2.54 -12.68 -6.07
CA SER A 107 -3.81 -12.26 -6.68
C SER A 107 -3.65 -11.26 -7.81
N VAL A 108 -2.52 -10.54 -7.85
CA VAL A 108 -2.30 -9.45 -8.79
C VAL A 108 -2.12 -10.02 -10.19
N GLU A 109 -2.97 -9.57 -11.11
CA GLU A 109 -3.00 -9.97 -12.51
C GLU A 109 -2.48 -8.84 -13.41
N ARG A 110 -2.76 -7.57 -13.05
CA ARG A 110 -2.36 -6.38 -13.81
C ARG A 110 -1.70 -5.32 -12.93
N TRP A 111 -0.63 -4.73 -13.45
CA TRP A 111 0.10 -3.64 -12.80
C TRP A 111 0.39 -2.51 -13.79
N SER A 112 -0.43 -1.48 -13.71
CA SER A 112 -0.39 -0.33 -14.61
C SER A 112 0.36 0.81 -13.95
N ILE A 113 1.39 1.32 -14.62
CA ILE A 113 2.24 2.40 -14.09
C ILE A 113 2.28 3.50 -15.12
N GLU A 114 1.74 4.66 -14.79
CA GLU A 114 1.83 5.81 -15.67
C GLU A 114 3.27 6.34 -15.76
N GLU A 115 3.56 7.02 -16.87
CA GLU A 115 4.85 7.66 -17.07
C GLU A 115 5.11 8.69 -15.97
N GLY A 116 6.27 8.61 -15.32
CA GLY A 116 6.62 9.48 -14.20
C GLY A 116 5.98 9.09 -12.86
N ALA A 117 5.15 8.05 -12.78
CA ALA A 117 4.52 7.62 -11.52
C ALA A 117 5.54 7.23 -10.44
N LEU A 118 6.61 6.54 -10.85
CA LEU A 118 7.70 6.06 -9.98
C LEU A 118 9.03 6.76 -10.30
N CYS A 119 8.99 8.09 -10.53
CA CYS A 119 10.12 8.85 -11.10
C CYS A 119 11.43 8.82 -10.30
N ASN A 120 11.37 8.56 -8.98
CA ASN A 120 12.54 8.49 -8.10
C ASN A 120 12.88 7.07 -7.64
N LEU A 121 12.24 6.04 -8.22
CA LEU A 121 12.46 4.65 -7.83
C LEU A 121 13.88 4.20 -8.19
N ARG A 122 14.61 3.69 -7.20
CA ARG A 122 15.98 3.21 -7.33
C ARG A 122 16.06 1.69 -7.30
N GLU A 123 15.14 1.07 -6.58
CA GLU A 123 15.12 -0.37 -6.35
C GLU A 123 13.68 -0.90 -6.40
N LEU A 124 13.48 -1.96 -7.19
CA LEU A 124 12.26 -2.74 -7.22
C LEU A 124 12.61 -4.19 -6.91
N GLU A 125 11.96 -4.75 -5.90
CA GLU A 125 12.00 -6.19 -5.63
C GLU A 125 10.62 -6.81 -5.86
N ILE A 126 10.54 -7.80 -6.74
CA ILE A 126 9.37 -8.66 -6.92
C ILE A 126 9.77 -10.09 -6.58
N VAL A 127 9.17 -10.68 -5.54
CA VAL A 127 9.52 -12.01 -5.04
C VAL A 127 8.25 -12.84 -4.89
N GLU A 128 8.19 -14.02 -5.50
CA GLU A 128 7.05 -14.94 -5.35
C GLU A 128 5.70 -14.27 -5.68
N CYS A 129 5.62 -13.51 -6.77
CA CYS A 129 4.38 -12.94 -7.30
C CYS A 129 3.99 -13.65 -8.59
N LYS A 130 2.69 -13.59 -8.96
CA LYS A 130 2.29 -14.05 -10.29
C LYS A 130 2.91 -13.16 -11.38
N PRO A 131 3.28 -13.72 -12.54
CA PRO A 131 3.63 -12.92 -13.71
C PRO A 131 2.47 -11.98 -14.04
N VAL A 132 2.76 -10.70 -14.17
CA VAL A 132 1.77 -9.68 -14.50
C VAL A 132 1.67 -9.59 -16.02
N GLU A 133 0.46 -9.67 -16.58
CA GLU A 133 0.24 -9.80 -18.04
C GLU A 133 0.52 -8.51 -18.83
N ASP A 134 0.58 -7.36 -18.17
CA ASP A 134 0.85 -6.07 -18.80
C ASP A 134 1.70 -5.19 -17.88
N CYS A 135 2.97 -5.06 -18.24
CA CYS A 135 3.91 -4.14 -17.61
C CYS A 135 4.52 -3.26 -18.72
N SER A 136 3.65 -2.60 -19.49
CA SER A 136 4.04 -1.75 -20.61
C SER A 136 4.64 -0.43 -20.14
N LYS A 137 5.88 -0.50 -19.61
CA LYS A 137 7.01 0.46 -19.73
C LYS A 137 8.04 0.17 -18.63
N ARG A 138 9.04 -0.65 -19.00
CA ARG A 138 10.37 -0.86 -18.39
C ARG A 138 10.43 -0.65 -16.86
N ILE A 139 10.22 -1.74 -16.11
CA ILE A 139 10.98 -1.91 -14.87
C ILE A 139 11.95 -3.06 -15.05
N VAL A 140 13.23 -2.76 -14.84
CA VAL A 140 14.30 -3.76 -14.78
C VAL A 140 14.09 -4.52 -13.47
N ALA A 141 13.47 -5.70 -13.54
CA ALA A 141 13.48 -6.63 -12.41
C ALA A 141 14.93 -7.12 -12.23
N SER A 142 15.52 -6.88 -11.07
CA SER A 142 16.75 -7.55 -10.67
C SER A 142 16.46 -9.05 -10.52
N ASN A 143 17.19 -9.82 -11.32
CA ASN A 143 17.08 -11.27 -11.47
C ASN A 143 17.12 -12.05 -10.14
N TYR A 144 16.36 -13.14 -10.09
CA TYR A 144 16.58 -14.26 -9.17
C TYR A 144 18.03 -14.78 -9.31
N PRO A 145 18.75 -15.05 -8.22
CA PRO A 145 19.87 -15.98 -8.24
C PRO A 145 19.35 -17.42 -8.09
N SER A 146 19.63 -18.20 -9.14
CA SER A 146 19.81 -19.66 -9.26
C SER A 146 19.05 -20.61 -8.34
#